data_AF-A0A7T7BNY7-F1
#
_entry.id   AF-A0A7T7BNY7-F1
#
_cell.length_a   1.000
_cell.length_b   1.000
_cell.length_c   1.000
_cell.angle_alpha   90.00
_cell.angle_beta   90.00
_cell.angle_gamma   90.00
#
_symmetry.space_group_name_H-M   'P 1'
#
loop_
_entity.id
_entity.type
_entity.pdbx_description
1 polymer ?
#
loop_
_entity_poly.entity_id
_entity_poly.type
_entity_poly.pdbx_seq_one_letter_code
_entity_poly.pdbx_strand_id
1 'polypeptide(L)'
;MNSTACVIEANPDVSGVGIRISIYALCLGGSIVTYLLRVFAPGEDQEEFSRGVSSALGLQGLALLCTAIYQTIQGDLTLFHAICVVHLLAILGMNMVSKGQYAGLGPWRLYFFSAIQILALAAFLAFNVYVWVTAPRFGSQPQCNKNTVYVLFGVSIKATSPIFRYVVLGTLGAVVAGYALTFTCMLPCLCGFVLYQKRHPDAGDRFESQKRGWLNWFVEFQHRPETPERLHGQALLNFTLNKVAYCSFCIYLIVSLEQTIHRNDLNPEEKGWTFGQVIAIFLLLGVANELLNVLLANWDRKQAESSQQLVQFRQGTGNSMHSSSF
;
A
#
# COMPACT_ATOMS: atom_id res chain seq x y z
N MET A 1 -8.57 42.00 25.00
CA MET A 1 -8.07 41.50 23.71
C MET A 1 -8.66 40.11 23.51
N ASN A 2 -9.74 40.00 22.73
CA ASN A 2 -10.38 38.72 22.45
C ASN A 2 -9.35 37.81 21.77
N SER A 3 -9.04 36.68 22.38
CA SER A 3 -8.41 35.55 21.69
C SER A 3 -9.39 35.12 20.60
N THR A 4 -9.23 35.65 19.39
CA THR A 4 -9.88 35.10 18.21
C THR A 4 -9.38 33.67 18.11
N ALA A 5 -10.26 32.70 18.33
CA ALA A 5 -9.98 31.29 18.09
C ALA A 5 -9.35 31.18 16.69
N CYS A 6 -8.21 30.50 16.61
CA CYS A 6 -7.57 30.26 15.33
C CYS A 6 -8.44 29.24 14.58
N VAL A 7 -9.03 29.67 13.47
CA VAL A 7 -9.74 28.80 12.53
C VAL A 7 -8.80 28.46 11.39
N ILE A 8 -8.57 27.18 11.17
CA ILE A 8 -7.68 26.67 10.12
C ILE A 8 -8.43 26.74 8.78
N GLU A 9 -7.77 27.32 7.77
CA GLU A 9 -8.32 27.44 6.41
C GLU A 9 -8.57 26.08 5.77
N ALA A 10 -9.67 25.95 5.04
CA ALA A 10 -10.09 24.69 4.44
C ALA A 10 -9.24 24.32 3.21
N ASN A 11 -8.85 23.06 3.11
CA ASN A 11 -8.27 22.46 1.92
C ASN A 11 -8.83 21.03 1.71
N PRO A 12 -10.11 20.97 1.28
CA PRO A 12 -10.83 19.71 1.05
C PRO A 12 -10.20 18.83 -0.05
N ASP A 13 -9.32 19.35 -0.89
CA ASP A 13 -8.58 18.54 -1.88
C ASP A 13 -7.39 17.77 -1.26
N VAL A 14 -7.12 17.97 0.03
CA VAL A 14 -6.04 17.28 0.76
C VAL A 14 -6.58 16.40 1.87
N SER A 15 -7.42 16.95 2.77
CA SER A 15 -8.02 16.21 3.90
C SER A 15 -9.52 15.98 3.77
N GLY A 16 -10.04 16.18 2.56
CA GLY A 16 -11.44 15.98 2.24
C GLY A 16 -12.02 14.63 2.59
N VAL A 17 -13.33 14.62 2.81
CA VAL A 17 -14.09 13.42 3.16
C VAL A 17 -13.97 12.36 2.05
N GLY A 18 -14.10 12.73 0.77
CA GLY A 18 -13.99 11.76 -0.33
C GLY A 18 -12.61 11.10 -0.45
N ILE A 19 -11.53 11.86 -0.24
CA ILE A 19 -10.15 11.32 -0.24
C ILE A 19 -9.99 10.32 0.91
N ARG A 20 -10.40 10.71 2.13
CA ARG A 20 -10.34 9.85 3.31
C ARG A 20 -11.13 8.56 3.12
N ILE A 21 -12.39 8.65 2.68
CA ILE A 21 -13.24 7.47 2.43
C ILE A 21 -12.59 6.54 1.40
N SER A 22 -12.08 7.07 0.29
CA SER A 22 -11.40 6.27 -0.74
C SER A 22 -10.20 5.51 -0.17
N ILE A 23 -9.34 6.21 0.57
CA ILE A 23 -8.16 5.62 1.20
C ILE A 23 -8.56 4.54 2.22
N TYR A 24 -9.56 4.81 3.06
CA TYR A 24 -10.02 3.87 4.09
C TYR A 24 -10.64 2.62 3.48
N ALA A 25 -11.45 2.79 2.44
CA ALA A 25 -12.05 1.70 1.70
C ALA A 25 -10.98 0.82 1.03
N LEU A 26 -9.97 1.43 0.41
CA LEU A 26 -8.89 0.70 -0.25
C LEU A 26 -7.97 -0.04 0.73
N CYS A 27 -7.56 0.60 1.83
CA CYS A 27 -6.61 -0.02 2.76
C CYS A 27 -7.27 -1.14 3.58
N LEU A 28 -8.47 -0.91 4.13
CA LEU A 28 -9.19 -1.91 4.93
C LEU A 28 -9.91 -2.92 4.04
N GLY A 29 -10.72 -2.44 3.10
CA GLY A 29 -11.49 -3.28 2.20
C GLY A 29 -10.56 -4.13 1.32
N GLY A 30 -9.52 -3.53 0.75
CA GLY A 30 -8.51 -4.27 -0.02
C GLY A 30 -7.82 -5.38 0.80
N SER A 31 -7.44 -5.10 2.05
CA SER A 31 -6.82 -6.10 2.92
C SER A 31 -7.78 -7.24 3.30
N ILE A 32 -9.01 -6.90 3.67
CA ILE A 32 -10.06 -7.87 4.05
C ILE A 32 -10.43 -8.75 2.84
N VAL A 33 -10.72 -8.13 1.70
CA VAL A 33 -11.10 -8.86 0.49
C VAL A 33 -9.95 -9.75 0.01
N THR A 34 -8.70 -9.27 0.03
CA THR A 34 -7.53 -10.11 -0.30
C THR A 34 -7.44 -11.33 0.62
N TYR A 35 -7.73 -11.17 1.92
CA TYR A 35 -7.77 -12.28 2.87
C TYR A 35 -8.90 -13.26 2.53
N LEU A 36 -10.12 -12.78 2.28
CA LEU A 36 -11.26 -13.62 1.94
C LEU A 36 -11.04 -14.38 0.63
N LEU A 37 -10.52 -13.72 -0.41
CA LEU A 37 -10.16 -14.37 -1.68
C LEU A 37 -9.13 -15.48 -1.44
N ARG A 38 -8.11 -15.25 -0.61
CA ARG A 38 -7.13 -16.30 -0.30
C ARG A 38 -7.75 -17.51 0.41
N VAL A 39 -8.77 -17.31 1.24
CA VAL A 39 -9.43 -18.40 1.98
C VAL A 39 -10.42 -19.16 1.09
N PHE A 40 -11.22 -18.46 0.28
CA PHE A 40 -12.32 -19.06 -0.48
C PHE A 40 -11.97 -19.42 -1.93
N ALA A 41 -11.09 -18.65 -2.56
CA ALA A 41 -10.69 -18.81 -3.96
C ALA A 41 -9.18 -18.52 -4.12
N PRO A 42 -8.30 -19.35 -3.51
CA PRO A 42 -6.85 -19.15 -3.61
C PRO A 42 -6.38 -19.34 -5.05
N GLY A 43 -5.47 -18.47 -5.50
CA GLY A 43 -4.86 -18.53 -6.82
C GLY A 43 -4.81 -17.16 -7.50
N GLU A 44 -4.92 -17.17 -8.83
CA GLU A 44 -4.76 -16.02 -9.72
C GLU A 44 -5.66 -14.84 -9.31
N ASP A 45 -6.95 -15.08 -9.04
CA ASP A 45 -7.92 -14.07 -8.62
C ASP A 45 -7.44 -13.19 -7.44
N GLN A 46 -6.80 -13.81 -6.44
CA GLN A 46 -6.30 -13.10 -5.27
C GLN A 46 -5.11 -12.20 -5.63
N GLU A 47 -4.25 -12.65 -6.52
CA GLU A 47 -3.07 -11.90 -6.95
C GLU A 47 -3.47 -10.72 -7.82
N GLU A 48 -4.42 -10.92 -8.75
CA GLU A 48 -4.94 -9.88 -9.62
C GLU A 48 -5.61 -8.76 -8.82
N PHE A 49 -6.51 -9.12 -7.91
CA PHE A 49 -7.17 -8.14 -7.04
C PHE A 49 -6.15 -7.41 -6.14
N SER A 50 -5.25 -8.15 -5.47
CA SER A 50 -4.24 -7.53 -4.61
C SER A 50 -3.29 -6.61 -5.39
N ARG A 51 -3.02 -6.91 -6.66
CA ARG A 51 -2.24 -6.07 -7.57
C ARG A 51 -2.99 -4.79 -7.93
N GLY A 52 -4.28 -4.89 -8.28
CA GLY A 52 -5.13 -3.73 -8.54
C GLY A 52 -5.18 -2.77 -7.34
N VAL A 53 -5.45 -3.32 -6.14
CA VAL A 53 -5.45 -2.58 -4.87
C VAL A 53 -4.10 -1.89 -4.62
N SER A 54 -2.99 -2.63 -4.74
CA SER A 54 -1.65 -2.09 -4.47
C SER A 54 -1.28 -0.96 -5.45
N SER A 55 -1.64 -1.12 -6.73
CA SER A 55 -1.40 -0.09 -7.75
C SER A 55 -2.22 1.17 -7.48
N ALA A 56 -3.49 1.01 -7.10
CA ALA A 56 -4.36 2.13 -6.77
C ALA A 56 -3.85 2.90 -5.53
N LEU A 57 -3.48 2.18 -4.47
CA LEU A 57 -2.88 2.76 -3.25
C LEU A 57 -1.57 3.49 -3.56
N GLY A 58 -0.68 2.88 -4.35
CA GLY A 58 0.60 3.47 -4.74
C GLY A 58 0.44 4.75 -5.57
N LEU A 59 -0.49 4.75 -6.54
CA LEU A 59 -0.78 5.93 -7.36
C LEU A 59 -1.38 7.07 -6.53
N GLN A 60 -2.34 6.77 -5.65
CA GLN A 60 -2.92 7.76 -4.74
C GLN A 60 -1.87 8.32 -3.78
N GLY A 61 -1.00 7.48 -3.23
CA GLY A 61 0.09 7.90 -2.35
C GLY A 61 1.07 8.84 -3.05
N LEU A 62 1.50 8.50 -4.26
CA LEU A 62 2.41 9.36 -5.03
C LEU A 62 1.75 10.69 -5.40
N ALA A 63 0.49 10.66 -5.86
CA ALA A 63 -0.27 11.85 -6.19
C ALA A 63 -0.41 12.77 -4.97
N LEU A 64 -0.78 12.22 -3.82
CA LEU A 64 -0.92 12.99 -2.58
C LEU A 64 0.42 13.60 -2.12
N LEU A 65 1.53 12.85 -2.23
CA LEU A 65 2.87 13.35 -1.90
C LEU A 65 3.28 14.50 -2.83
N CYS A 66 3.10 14.34 -4.14
CA CYS A 66 3.41 15.39 -5.11
C CYS A 66 2.57 16.64 -4.88
N THR A 67 1.27 16.50 -4.66
CA THR A 67 0.35 17.61 -4.36
C THR A 67 0.77 18.34 -3.07
N ALA A 68 1.11 17.60 -2.02
CA ALA A 68 1.53 18.20 -0.76
C ALA A 68 2.86 18.96 -0.88
N ILE A 69 3.84 18.42 -1.61
CA ILE A 69 5.10 19.11 -1.89
C ILE A 69 4.82 20.39 -2.69
N TYR A 70 4.01 20.30 -3.74
CA TYR A 70 3.65 21.44 -4.58
C TYR A 70 2.98 22.56 -3.75
N GLN A 71 1.94 22.24 -2.98
CA GLN A 71 1.25 23.22 -2.14
C GLN A 71 2.12 23.77 -1.00
N THR A 72 3.07 22.98 -0.49
CA THR A 72 4.04 23.45 0.51
C THR A 72 5.00 24.48 -0.08
N ILE A 73 5.44 24.29 -1.34
CA ILE A 73 6.30 25.24 -2.04
C ILE A 73 5.56 26.56 -2.31
N GLN A 74 4.27 26.50 -2.65
CA GLN A 74 3.44 27.70 -2.82
C GLN A 74 3.13 28.42 -1.51
N GLY A 75 3.28 27.74 -0.37
CA GLY A 75 2.94 28.28 0.94
C GLY A 75 1.46 28.14 1.30
N ASP A 76 0.66 27.46 0.49
CA ASP A 76 -0.79 27.31 0.66
C ASP A 76 -1.16 26.18 1.65
N LEU A 77 -0.23 25.27 1.92
CA LEU A 77 -0.47 24.14 2.82
C LEU A 77 -0.29 24.53 4.29
N THR A 78 -1.36 24.50 5.08
CA THR A 78 -1.27 24.69 6.55
C THR A 78 -0.57 23.50 7.24
N LEU A 79 -0.09 23.69 8.48
CA LEU A 79 0.50 22.61 9.28
C LEU A 79 -0.46 21.44 9.52
N PHE A 80 -1.73 21.73 9.80
CA PHE A 80 -2.74 20.71 10.03
C PHE A 80 -2.94 19.81 8.79
N HIS A 81 -3.04 20.43 7.61
CA HIS A 81 -3.19 19.71 6.36
C HIS A 81 -1.94 18.88 6.04
N ALA A 82 -0.74 19.39 6.30
CA ALA A 82 0.50 18.62 6.16
C ALA A 82 0.55 17.40 7.11
N ILE A 83 0.08 17.53 8.34
CA ILE A 83 -0.03 16.42 9.30
C ILE A 83 -1.01 15.35 8.78
N CYS A 84 -2.15 15.78 8.23
CA CYS A 84 -3.13 14.88 7.62
C CYS A 84 -2.53 14.13 6.43
N VAL A 85 -1.80 14.82 5.55
CA VAL A 85 -1.08 14.20 4.42
C VAL A 85 -0.10 13.15 4.93
N VAL A 86 0.74 13.49 5.92
CA VAL A 86 1.71 12.54 6.48
C VAL A 86 1.01 11.30 7.03
N HIS A 87 -0.15 11.45 7.68
CA HIS A 87 -0.98 10.34 8.13
C HIS A 87 -1.49 9.47 6.99
N LEU A 88 -2.10 10.10 5.99
CA LEU A 88 -2.68 9.40 4.85
C LEU A 88 -1.61 8.66 4.04
N LEU A 89 -0.44 9.26 3.85
CA LEU A 89 0.71 8.63 3.20
C LEU A 89 1.25 7.43 4.00
N ALA A 90 1.20 7.48 5.33
CA ALA A 90 1.56 6.33 6.17
C ALA A 90 0.59 5.14 6.00
N ILE A 91 -0.70 5.41 5.69
CA ILE A 91 -1.70 4.36 5.40
C ILE A 91 -1.51 3.81 3.99
N LEU A 92 -1.38 4.68 3.00
CA LEU A 92 -1.27 4.34 1.57
C LEU A 92 0.00 3.54 1.26
N GLY A 93 1.11 3.88 1.92
CA GLY A 93 2.43 3.39 1.56
C GLY A 93 2.89 3.88 0.18
N MET A 94 4.10 3.51 -0.22
CA MET A 94 4.70 3.89 -1.51
C MET A 94 5.09 2.62 -2.27
N ASN A 95 4.10 1.80 -2.62
CA ASN A 95 4.33 0.55 -3.32
C ASN A 95 4.06 0.72 -4.83
N MET A 96 5.04 1.27 -5.55
CA MET A 96 5.04 1.23 -7.01
C MET A 96 5.72 -0.05 -7.50
N VAL A 97 5.08 -1.21 -7.27
CA VAL A 97 5.57 -2.46 -7.85
C VAL A 97 4.58 -2.87 -8.92
N SER A 98 4.95 -2.67 -10.18
CA SER A 98 4.28 -3.30 -11.32
C SER A 98 4.44 -4.82 -11.17
N LYS A 99 3.48 -5.51 -10.54
CA LYS A 99 3.42 -6.98 -10.42
C LYS A 99 2.64 -7.63 -11.58
N GLY A 100 2.73 -7.05 -12.78
CA GLY A 100 2.03 -7.56 -13.97
C GLY A 100 2.90 -8.50 -14.81
N GLN A 101 2.39 -8.87 -15.99
CA GLN A 101 3.08 -9.68 -17.01
C GLN A 101 4.45 -9.16 -17.45
N TYR A 102 4.75 -7.90 -17.13
CA TYR A 102 6.01 -7.27 -17.48
C TYR A 102 7.04 -7.22 -16.34
N ALA A 103 6.68 -7.70 -15.15
CA ALA A 103 7.67 -7.94 -14.13
C ALA A 103 8.58 -9.09 -14.62
N GLY A 104 9.89 -8.90 -14.53
CA GLY A 104 10.88 -9.86 -15.04
C GLY A 104 11.47 -9.52 -16.42
N LEU A 105 10.89 -8.57 -17.17
CA LEU A 105 11.45 -8.13 -18.46
C LEU A 105 12.65 -7.19 -18.27
N GLY A 106 13.81 -7.80 -18.06
CA GLY A 106 15.13 -7.16 -18.15
C GLY A 106 15.56 -6.33 -16.93
N PRO A 107 16.89 -6.21 -16.68
CA PRO A 107 17.43 -5.53 -15.50
C PRO A 107 17.12 -4.03 -15.46
N TRP A 108 16.99 -3.37 -16.63
CA TRP A 108 16.72 -1.94 -16.73
C TRP A 108 15.39 -1.52 -16.11
N ARG A 109 14.35 -2.33 -16.27
CA ARG A 109 13.02 -2.04 -15.72
C ARG A 109 13.02 -2.17 -14.20
N LEU A 110 13.72 -3.17 -13.66
CA LEU A 110 13.89 -3.33 -12.22
C LEU A 110 14.64 -2.12 -11.63
N TYR A 111 15.73 -1.68 -12.27
CA TYR A 111 16.45 -0.48 -11.84
C TYR A 111 15.58 0.77 -11.89
N PHE A 112 14.80 0.95 -12.97
CA PHE A 112 13.89 2.09 -13.12
C PHE A 112 12.84 2.14 -12.00
N PHE A 113 12.12 1.04 -11.74
CA PHE A 113 11.13 1.03 -10.66
C PHE A 113 11.76 1.18 -9.29
N SER A 114 12.90 0.54 -9.05
CA SER A 114 13.63 0.67 -7.78
C SER A 114 14.07 2.12 -7.57
N ALA A 115 14.57 2.79 -8.62
CA ALA A 115 14.97 4.18 -8.58
C ALA A 115 13.77 5.10 -8.25
N ILE A 116 12.61 4.88 -8.88
CA ILE A 116 11.41 5.67 -8.57
C ILE A 116 10.96 5.44 -7.13
N GLN A 117 10.97 4.19 -6.64
CA GLN A 117 10.60 3.92 -5.26
C GLN A 117 11.55 4.57 -4.25
N ILE A 118 12.86 4.48 -4.50
CA ILE A 118 13.86 5.15 -3.65
C ILE A 118 13.64 6.66 -3.67
N LEU A 119 13.39 7.25 -4.83
CA LEU A 119 13.12 8.68 -4.97
C LEU A 119 11.83 9.08 -4.22
N ALA A 120 10.74 8.32 -4.37
CA ALA A 120 9.49 8.57 -3.67
C ALA A 120 9.66 8.47 -2.15
N LEU A 121 10.36 7.43 -1.67
CA LEU A 121 10.68 7.25 -0.26
C LEU A 121 11.53 8.39 0.28
N ALA A 122 12.57 8.80 -0.46
CA ALA A 122 13.41 9.93 -0.08
C ALA A 122 12.61 11.24 -0.02
N ALA A 123 11.74 11.49 -1.00
CA ALA A 123 10.87 12.66 -1.04
C ALA A 123 9.89 12.68 0.15
N PHE A 124 9.27 11.54 0.48
CA PHE A 124 8.39 11.40 1.63
C PHE A 124 9.11 11.67 2.95
N LEU A 125 10.29 11.10 3.13
CA LEU A 125 11.11 11.30 4.34
C LEU A 125 11.57 12.75 4.46
N ALA A 126 12.05 13.34 3.37
CA ALA A 126 12.46 14.75 3.34
C ALA A 126 11.30 15.68 3.65
N PHE A 127 10.13 15.43 3.06
CA PHE A 127 8.90 16.18 3.33
C PHE A 127 8.50 16.09 4.81
N ASN A 128 8.49 14.88 5.38
CA ASN A 128 8.20 14.67 6.80
C ASN A 128 9.17 15.44 7.71
N VAL A 129 10.47 15.30 7.48
CA VAL A 129 11.49 16.01 8.27
C VAL A 129 11.29 17.52 8.15
N TYR A 130 11.04 18.03 6.94
CA TYR A 130 10.78 19.44 6.72
C TYR A 130 9.58 19.95 7.53
N VAL A 131 8.43 19.26 7.47
CA VAL A 131 7.22 19.60 8.22
C VAL A 131 7.51 19.65 9.73
N TRP A 132 8.14 18.63 10.30
CA TRP A 132 8.38 18.57 11.74
C TRP A 132 9.49 19.52 12.24
N VAL A 133 10.52 19.77 11.43
CA VAL A 133 11.57 20.76 11.73
C VAL A 133 11.01 22.18 11.68
N THR A 134 10.09 22.46 10.77
CA THR A 134 9.51 23.80 10.59
C THR A 134 8.15 23.99 11.24
N ALA A 135 7.60 22.99 11.95
CA ALA A 135 6.24 23.00 12.50
C ALA A 135 5.80 24.32 13.17
N PRO A 136 6.60 25.01 14.03
CA PRO A 136 6.17 26.27 14.63
C PRO A 136 5.93 27.42 13.64
N ARG A 137 6.51 27.35 12.44
CA ARG A 137 6.48 28.38 11.39
C ARG A 137 6.02 27.86 10.02
N PHE A 138 5.49 26.65 9.98
CA PHE A 138 5.12 25.97 8.73
C PHE A 138 3.82 26.54 8.14
N GLY A 139 3.77 26.66 6.82
CA GLY A 139 2.54 26.90 6.05
C GLY A 139 2.04 28.35 6.04
N SER A 140 0.85 28.54 5.47
CA SER A 140 0.16 29.83 5.30
C SER A 140 -0.26 30.49 6.62
N GLN A 141 -0.48 29.71 7.69
CA GLN A 141 -1.02 30.18 8.96
C GLN A 141 -0.10 29.87 10.16
N PRO A 142 1.14 30.41 10.22
CA PRO A 142 2.08 30.09 11.29
C PRO A 142 1.58 30.47 12.71
N GLN A 143 0.75 31.50 12.82
CA GLN A 143 0.10 31.91 14.07
C GLN A 143 -0.80 30.83 14.67
N CYS A 144 -1.37 29.98 13.81
CA CYS A 144 -2.32 28.93 14.17
C CYS A 144 -1.65 27.64 14.64
N ASN A 145 -0.39 27.41 14.26
CA ASN A 145 0.36 26.18 14.53
C ASN A 145 0.48 25.85 16.03
N LYS A 146 0.48 26.87 16.90
CA LYS A 146 0.52 26.69 18.36
C LYS A 146 -0.72 25.99 18.92
N ASN A 147 -1.85 26.12 18.23
CA ASN A 147 -3.13 25.54 18.61
C ASN A 147 -3.42 24.23 17.88
N THR A 148 -2.63 23.89 16.85
CA THR A 148 -2.78 22.63 16.13
C THR A 148 -2.52 21.44 17.06
N VAL A 149 -3.56 20.63 17.23
CA VAL A 149 -3.54 19.41 18.03
C VAL A 149 -3.28 18.22 17.12
N TYR A 150 -2.42 17.33 17.58
CA TYR A 150 -2.18 16.01 17.02
C TYR A 150 -2.63 14.96 18.05
N VAL A 151 -3.36 13.95 17.61
CA VAL A 151 -3.83 12.90 18.51
C VAL A 151 -2.92 11.69 18.40
N LEU A 152 -2.40 11.20 19.53
CA LEU A 152 -1.63 9.97 19.63
C LEU A 152 -2.24 9.09 20.72
N PHE A 153 -2.63 7.87 20.38
CA PHE A 153 -3.32 6.94 21.31
C PHE A 153 -4.51 7.59 22.05
N GLY A 154 -5.28 8.44 21.36
CA GLY A 154 -6.43 9.15 21.93
C GLY A 154 -6.09 10.38 22.76
N VAL A 155 -4.81 10.62 23.06
CA VAL A 155 -4.32 11.79 23.81
C VAL A 155 -4.04 12.94 22.87
N SER A 156 -4.49 14.14 23.23
CA SER A 156 -4.28 15.37 22.47
C SER A 156 -2.92 15.99 22.82
N ILE A 157 -2.03 16.08 21.84
CA ILE A 157 -0.69 16.63 21.98
C ILE A 157 -0.54 17.81 21.02
N LYS A 158 0.04 18.94 21.47
CA LYS A 158 0.30 20.06 20.57
C LYS A 158 1.38 19.68 19.56
N ALA A 159 1.10 19.84 18.26
CA ALA A 159 2.04 19.49 17.19
C ALA A 159 3.36 20.29 17.27
N THR A 160 3.31 21.48 17.88
CA THR A 160 4.48 22.35 18.09
C THR A 160 5.29 22.03 19.35
N SER A 161 4.86 21.07 20.18
CA SER A 161 5.58 20.65 21.38
C SER A 161 6.98 20.15 21.05
N PRO A 162 8.06 20.68 21.68
CA PRO A 162 9.43 20.27 21.37
C PRO A 162 9.67 18.78 21.58
N ILE A 163 9.19 18.22 22.70
CA ILE A 163 9.39 16.81 23.03
C ILE A 163 8.78 15.92 21.94
N PHE A 164 7.52 16.20 21.58
CA PHE A 164 6.82 15.44 20.56
C PHE A 164 7.54 15.49 19.21
N ARG A 165 7.99 16.67 18.80
CA ARG A 165 8.74 16.86 17.55
C ARG A 165 10.06 16.08 17.53
N TYR A 166 10.82 16.11 18.61
CA TYR A 166 12.07 15.33 18.69
C TYR A 166 11.84 13.83 18.72
N VAL A 167 10.75 13.36 19.34
CA VAL A 167 10.35 11.94 19.27
C VAL A 167 10.05 11.57 17.82
N VAL A 168 9.23 12.35 17.10
CA VAL A 168 8.92 12.08 15.70
C VAL A 168 10.17 12.11 14.82
N LEU A 169 11.01 13.14 14.94
CA LEU A 169 12.27 13.24 14.19
C LEU A 169 13.24 12.10 14.53
N GLY A 170 13.31 11.69 15.80
CA GLY A 170 14.09 10.54 16.24
C GLY A 170 13.59 9.24 15.62
N THR A 171 12.28 9.03 15.57
CA THR A 171 11.71 7.84 14.90
C THR A 171 11.98 7.83 13.40
N LEU A 172 11.86 8.97 12.72
CA LEU A 172 12.21 9.10 11.30
C LEU A 172 13.70 8.83 11.06
N GLY A 173 14.57 9.38 11.92
CA GLY A 173 16.01 9.15 11.90
C GLY A 173 16.38 7.68 12.11
N ALA A 174 15.71 6.99 13.04
CA ALA A 174 15.90 5.57 13.30
C ALA A 174 15.50 4.71 12.09
N VAL A 175 14.42 5.07 11.38
CA VAL A 175 14.04 4.40 10.12
C VAL A 175 15.12 4.57 9.06
N VAL A 176 15.61 5.78 8.85
CA VAL A 176 16.70 6.06 7.88
C VAL A 176 17.97 5.29 8.26
N ALA A 177 18.35 5.29 9.54
CA ALA A 177 19.50 4.55 10.03
C ALA A 177 19.33 3.03 9.83
N GLY A 178 18.14 2.50 10.08
CA GLY A 178 17.83 1.09 9.84
C GLY A 178 17.97 0.68 8.37
N TYR A 179 17.49 1.51 7.45
CA TYR A 179 17.70 1.29 6.02
C TYR A 179 19.18 1.38 5.65
N ALA A 180 19.89 2.42 6.13
CA ALA A 180 21.31 2.60 5.86
C ALA A 180 22.14 1.40 6.35
N LEU A 181 21.87 0.90 7.57
CA LEU A 181 22.50 -0.30 8.13
C LEU A 181 22.22 -1.53 7.28
N THR A 182 20.98 -1.71 6.83
CA THR A 182 20.62 -2.85 5.97
C THR A 182 21.40 -2.79 4.66
N PHE A 183 21.46 -1.62 4.01
CA PHE A 183 22.23 -1.46 2.77
C PHE A 183 23.74 -1.65 2.98
N THR A 184 24.33 -1.09 4.04
CA THR A 184 25.76 -1.23 4.32
C THR A 184 26.16 -2.64 4.75
N CYS A 185 25.27 -3.40 5.40
CA CYS A 185 25.53 -4.81 5.71
C CYS A 185 25.35 -5.72 4.48
N MET A 186 24.41 -5.42 3.59
CA MET A 186 24.15 -6.23 2.39
C MET A 186 25.20 -6.02 1.29
N LEU A 187 25.78 -4.83 1.18
CA LEU A 187 26.71 -4.47 0.10
C LEU A 187 28.04 -5.26 0.13
N PRO A 188 28.70 -5.50 1.29
CA PRO A 188 29.84 -6.40 1.41
C PRO A 188 29.50 -7.86 1.08
N CYS A 189 28.31 -8.34 1.44
CA CYS A 189 27.86 -9.70 1.10
C CYS A 189 27.71 -9.86 -0.43
N LEU A 190 27.14 -8.86 -1.10
CA LEU A 190 27.03 -8.82 -2.55
C LEU A 190 28.40 -8.71 -3.23
N CYS A 191 29.27 -7.82 -2.77
CA CYS A 191 30.62 -7.67 -3.29
C CYS A 191 31.46 -8.94 -3.08
N GLY A 192 31.37 -9.56 -1.90
CA GLY A 192 32.01 -10.83 -1.58
C GLY A 192 31.53 -11.97 -2.47
N PHE A 193 30.22 -12.04 -2.73
CA PHE A 193 29.63 -12.99 -3.67
C PHE A 193 30.15 -12.78 -5.11
N VAL A 194 30.23 -11.54 -5.59
CA VAL A 194 30.76 -11.22 -6.93
C VAL A 194 32.27 -11.51 -7.03
N LEU A 195 33.05 -11.22 -5.99
CA LEU A 195 34.49 -11.51 -5.97
C LEU A 195 34.78 -13.00 -5.88
N TYR A 196 34.00 -13.75 -5.09
CA TYR A 196 34.04 -15.21 -5.04
C TYR A 196 33.79 -15.81 -6.43
N GLN A 197 32.80 -15.30 -7.15
CA GLN A 197 32.52 -15.71 -8.54
C GLN A 197 33.67 -15.41 -9.50
N LYS A 198 34.29 -14.21 -9.41
CA LYS A 198 35.44 -13.87 -10.26
C LYS A 198 36.68 -14.74 -9.99
N ARG A 199 36.84 -15.23 -8.75
CA ARG A 199 38.02 -16.00 -8.32
C ARG A 199 37.91 -17.50 -8.62
N HIS A 200 36.69 -18.03 -8.78
CA HIS A 200 36.43 -19.43 -9.13
C HIS A 200 35.66 -19.55 -10.47
N PRO A 201 36.33 -19.31 -11.61
CA PRO A 201 35.69 -19.37 -12.93
C PRO A 201 35.20 -20.78 -13.32
N ASP A 202 35.77 -21.85 -12.78
CA ASP A 202 35.32 -23.24 -13.02
C ASP A 202 34.02 -23.60 -12.26
N ALA A 203 33.67 -22.82 -11.21
CA ALA A 203 32.32 -22.82 -10.65
C ALA A 203 31.35 -22.01 -11.53
N GLY A 204 31.89 -21.20 -12.44
CA GLY A 204 31.20 -20.33 -13.37
C GLY A 204 30.49 -21.06 -14.52
N ASP A 205 30.92 -22.23 -14.96
CA ASP A 205 30.22 -22.97 -16.03
C ASP A 205 28.91 -23.61 -15.52
N ARG A 206 28.93 -24.08 -14.27
CA ARG A 206 27.72 -24.45 -13.52
C ARG A 206 26.85 -23.23 -13.25
N PHE A 207 27.47 -22.07 -13.00
CA PHE A 207 26.76 -20.84 -12.66
C PHE A 207 26.27 -20.03 -13.87
N GLU A 208 26.84 -20.10 -15.07
CA GLU A 208 26.34 -19.47 -16.31
C GLU A 208 25.10 -20.20 -16.79
N SER A 209 25.13 -21.53 -16.76
CA SER A 209 23.94 -22.40 -16.86
C SER A 209 22.92 -22.06 -15.77
N GLN A 210 23.36 -21.81 -14.54
CA GLN A 210 22.49 -21.38 -13.43
C GLN A 210 22.15 -19.89 -13.46
N LYS A 211 22.80 -19.01 -14.25
CA LYS A 211 22.57 -17.55 -14.32
C LYS A 211 21.67 -17.23 -15.50
N ARG A 212 21.83 -17.91 -16.63
CA ARG A 212 20.74 -18.13 -17.58
C ARG A 212 19.62 -18.89 -16.90
N GLY A 213 19.93 -19.91 -16.11
CA GLY A 213 18.98 -20.62 -15.29
C GLY A 213 18.35 -19.78 -14.20
N TRP A 214 18.96 -18.69 -13.73
CA TRP A 214 18.49 -17.80 -12.66
C TRP A 214 17.80 -16.58 -13.23
N LEU A 215 18.23 -16.06 -14.37
CA LEU A 215 17.48 -15.11 -15.19
C LEU A 215 16.24 -15.79 -15.74
N ASN A 216 16.37 -16.99 -16.30
CA ASN A 216 15.22 -17.81 -16.70
C ASN A 216 14.43 -18.22 -15.48
N TRP A 217 15.02 -18.67 -14.36
CA TRP A 217 14.27 -18.96 -13.13
C TRP A 217 13.67 -17.71 -12.49
N PHE A 218 14.18 -16.49 -12.65
CA PHE A 218 13.54 -15.26 -12.19
C PHE A 218 12.40 -14.85 -13.13
N VAL A 219 12.61 -14.99 -14.44
CA VAL A 219 11.60 -14.78 -15.49
C VAL A 219 10.51 -15.88 -15.44
N GLU A 220 10.86 -17.07 -15.00
CA GLU A 220 10.03 -18.28 -14.93
C GLU A 220 9.51 -18.53 -13.50
N PHE A 221 10.10 -17.95 -12.44
CA PHE A 221 9.43 -17.80 -11.13
C PHE A 221 8.22 -16.87 -11.26
N GLN A 222 8.29 -15.98 -12.24
CA GLN A 222 7.22 -15.05 -12.56
C GLN A 222 6.18 -15.65 -13.51
N HIS A 223 6.45 -16.83 -14.09
CA HIS A 223 5.61 -17.54 -15.08
C HIS A 223 5.39 -19.02 -14.80
N ARG A 224 5.84 -19.55 -13.66
CA ARG A 224 5.32 -20.81 -13.16
C ARG A 224 3.89 -20.52 -12.77
N PRO A 225 2.89 -21.18 -13.38
CA PRO A 225 1.60 -21.29 -12.72
C PRO A 225 1.92 -22.04 -11.42
N GLU A 226 2.12 -21.31 -10.32
CA GLU A 226 2.03 -21.91 -9.01
C GLU A 226 0.64 -22.54 -9.00
N THR A 227 0.59 -23.87 -9.07
CA THR A 227 -0.60 -24.59 -8.65
C THR A 227 -1.01 -23.94 -7.35
N PRO A 228 -2.24 -23.40 -7.22
CA PRO A 228 -2.61 -22.58 -6.08
C PRO A 228 -2.59 -23.44 -4.83
N GLU A 229 -1.40 -23.60 -4.25
CA GLU A 229 -1.18 -24.43 -3.09
C GLU A 229 -1.80 -23.65 -1.96
N ARG A 230 -2.90 -24.19 -1.43
CA ARG A 230 -3.47 -23.70 -0.18
C ARG A 230 -2.33 -23.61 0.82
N LEU A 231 -2.07 -22.42 1.36
CA LEU A 231 -1.12 -22.26 2.46
C LEU A 231 -1.59 -23.16 3.60
N HIS A 232 -0.79 -24.16 3.96
CA HIS A 232 -1.09 -25.04 5.09
C HIS A 232 -0.33 -24.59 6.34
N GLY A 233 -0.98 -24.77 7.50
CA GLY A 233 -0.38 -24.60 8.83
C GLY A 233 0.24 -23.22 9.08
N GLN A 234 1.54 -23.19 9.36
CA GLN A 234 2.27 -22.02 9.85
C GLN A 234 2.32 -20.86 8.84
N ALA A 235 2.32 -21.15 7.54
CA ALA A 235 2.32 -20.11 6.52
C ALA A 235 1.00 -19.32 6.52
N LEU A 236 -0.15 -20.00 6.64
CA LEU A 236 -1.46 -19.36 6.72
C LEU A 236 -1.59 -18.53 8.00
N LEU A 237 -1.04 -19.04 9.11
CA LEU A 237 -1.01 -18.32 10.38
C LEU A 237 -0.18 -17.03 10.26
N ASN A 238 1.04 -17.10 9.70
CA ASN A 238 1.88 -15.92 9.48
C ASN A 238 1.20 -14.91 8.55
N PHE A 239 0.57 -15.37 7.47
CA PHE A 239 -0.19 -14.51 6.57
C PHE A 239 -1.36 -13.83 7.27
N THR A 240 -2.15 -14.59 8.05
CA THR A 240 -3.29 -14.08 8.81
C THR A 240 -2.83 -13.05 9.84
N LEU A 241 -1.79 -13.35 10.63
CA LEU A 241 -1.23 -12.43 11.61
C LEU A 241 -0.74 -11.14 10.97
N ASN A 242 -0.03 -11.22 9.83
CA ASN A 242 0.43 -10.04 9.12
C ASN A 242 -0.75 -9.17 8.62
N LYS A 243 -1.82 -9.79 8.11
CA LYS A 243 -3.02 -9.06 7.67
C LYS A 243 -3.78 -8.45 8.84
N VAL A 244 -3.92 -9.15 9.95
CA VAL A 244 -4.53 -8.62 11.18
C VAL A 244 -3.72 -7.46 11.74
N ALA A 245 -2.39 -7.59 11.79
CA ALA A 245 -1.49 -6.52 12.23
C ALA A 245 -1.61 -5.28 11.33
N TYR A 246 -1.60 -5.45 10.01
CA TYR A 246 -1.79 -4.37 9.05
C TYR A 246 -3.17 -3.70 9.22
N CYS A 247 -4.26 -4.47 9.29
CA CYS A 247 -5.59 -3.90 9.51
C CYS A 247 -5.69 -3.14 10.84
N SER A 248 -5.11 -3.68 11.92
CA SER A 248 -5.09 -3.02 13.23
C SER A 248 -4.32 -1.70 13.18
N PHE A 249 -3.18 -1.68 12.48
CA PHE A 249 -2.40 -0.47 12.23
C PHE A 249 -3.19 0.57 11.42
N CYS A 250 -3.86 0.15 10.34
CA CYS A 250 -4.72 1.04 9.55
C CYS A 250 -5.87 1.61 10.40
N ILE A 251 -6.58 0.78 11.17
CA ILE A 251 -7.66 1.23 12.06
C ILE A 251 -7.14 2.26 13.06
N TYR A 252 -5.98 1.99 13.68
CA TYR A 252 -5.34 2.93 14.58
C TYR A 252 -5.07 4.28 13.91
N LEU A 253 -4.44 4.28 12.73
CA LEU A 253 -4.15 5.52 12.00
C LEU A 253 -5.41 6.27 11.56
N ILE A 254 -6.45 5.56 11.13
CA ILE A 254 -7.74 6.14 10.76
C ILE A 254 -8.37 6.83 11.97
N VAL A 255 -8.49 6.13 13.09
CA VAL A 255 -9.06 6.69 14.32
C VAL A 255 -8.24 7.88 14.81
N SER A 256 -6.91 7.78 14.77
CA SER A 256 -6.02 8.87 15.18
C SER A 256 -6.18 10.10 14.28
N LEU A 257 -6.32 9.90 12.97
CA LEU A 257 -6.54 10.96 11.99
C LEU A 257 -7.92 11.62 12.19
N GLU A 258 -8.99 10.84 12.27
CA GLU A 258 -10.35 11.37 12.48
C GLU A 258 -10.47 12.14 13.79
N GLN A 259 -9.86 11.63 14.86
CA GLN A 259 -9.80 12.36 16.12
C GLN A 259 -8.96 13.64 16.01
N THR A 260 -7.89 13.63 15.23
CA THR A 260 -7.08 14.84 14.96
C THR A 260 -7.92 15.88 14.24
N ILE A 261 -8.67 15.48 13.20
CA ILE A 261 -9.55 16.37 12.44
C ILE A 261 -10.65 16.94 13.35
N HIS A 262 -11.28 16.11 14.18
CA HIS A 262 -12.37 16.55 15.05
C HIS A 262 -11.93 17.48 16.19
N ARG A 263 -10.68 17.41 16.63
CA ARG A 263 -10.14 18.23 17.75
C ARG A 263 -9.49 19.53 17.31
N ASN A 264 -9.39 19.78 16.01
CA ASN A 264 -8.93 21.06 15.48
C ASN A 264 -10.11 21.89 14.98
N ASP A 265 -9.99 23.21 15.12
CA ASP A 265 -11.02 24.15 14.68
C ASP A 265 -10.81 24.46 13.18
N LEU A 266 -11.64 23.85 12.34
CA LEU A 266 -11.54 23.89 10.89
C LEU A 266 -12.64 24.78 10.32
N ASN A 267 -12.32 25.51 9.26
CA ASN A 267 -13.32 26.23 8.50
C ASN A 267 -14.43 25.25 8.02
N PRO A 268 -15.73 25.58 8.18
CA PRO A 268 -16.84 24.74 7.73
C PRO A 268 -16.76 24.27 6.27
N GLU A 269 -16.10 25.03 5.39
CA GLU A 269 -15.86 24.68 3.99
C GLU A 269 -15.02 23.39 3.82
N GLU A 270 -14.28 22.96 4.85
CA GLU A 270 -13.51 21.71 4.85
C GLU A 270 -14.38 20.47 4.65
N LYS A 271 -15.68 20.55 4.98
CA LYS A 271 -16.65 19.48 4.75
C LYS A 271 -17.21 19.48 3.33
N GLY A 272 -16.88 20.47 2.51
CA GLY A 272 -17.33 20.62 1.14
C GLY A 272 -16.79 19.51 0.22
N TRP A 273 -17.57 19.20 -0.82
CA TRP A 273 -17.16 18.31 -1.88
C TRP A 273 -16.48 19.09 -3.00
N THR A 274 -15.30 18.62 -3.40
CA THR A 274 -14.51 19.21 -4.48
C THR A 274 -14.23 18.20 -5.58
N PHE A 275 -13.75 18.71 -6.71
CA PHE A 275 -13.40 17.89 -7.87
C PHE A 275 -12.35 16.82 -7.53
N GLY A 276 -11.31 17.16 -6.74
CA GLY A 276 -10.27 16.21 -6.33
C GLY A 276 -10.81 15.04 -5.52
N GLN A 277 -11.78 15.30 -4.64
CA GLN A 277 -12.45 14.26 -3.86
C GLN A 277 -13.29 13.31 -4.73
N VAL A 278 -13.98 13.83 -5.75
CA VAL A 278 -14.77 13.01 -6.67
C VAL A 278 -13.86 12.08 -7.47
N ILE A 279 -12.72 12.58 -7.98
CA ILE A 279 -11.72 11.75 -8.66
C ILE A 279 -11.21 10.63 -7.74
N ALA A 280 -10.94 10.94 -6.47
CA ALA A 280 -10.47 9.93 -5.52
C ALA A 280 -11.46 8.76 -5.37
N ILE A 281 -12.77 9.02 -5.46
CA ILE A 281 -13.80 7.98 -5.44
C ILE A 281 -13.85 7.20 -6.77
N PHE A 282 -13.64 7.86 -7.91
CA PHE A 282 -13.54 7.14 -9.19
C PHE A 282 -12.34 6.19 -9.23
N LEU A 283 -11.24 6.50 -8.55
CA LEU A 283 -10.12 5.56 -8.39
C LEU A 283 -10.51 4.32 -7.57
N LEU A 284 -11.36 4.49 -6.55
CA LEU A 284 -11.95 3.37 -5.81
C LEU A 284 -12.86 2.52 -6.70
N LEU A 285 -13.61 3.14 -7.63
CA LEU A 285 -14.47 2.43 -8.58
C LEU A 285 -13.68 1.45 -9.46
N GLY A 286 -12.45 1.80 -9.87
CA GLY A 286 -11.58 0.89 -10.61
C GLY A 286 -11.30 -0.41 -9.85
N VAL A 287 -11.02 -0.32 -8.54
CA VAL A 287 -10.80 -1.49 -7.68
C VAL A 287 -12.10 -2.25 -7.42
N ALA A 288 -13.24 -1.53 -7.29
CA ALA A 288 -14.54 -2.16 -7.17
C ALA A 288 -14.93 -2.96 -8.43
N ASN A 289 -14.57 -2.45 -9.62
CA ASN A 289 -14.76 -3.15 -10.89
C ASN A 289 -13.93 -4.44 -10.95
N GLU A 290 -12.66 -4.39 -10.53
CA GLU A 290 -11.83 -5.60 -10.42
C GLU A 290 -12.44 -6.62 -9.46
N LEU A 291 -12.94 -6.18 -8.30
CA LEU A 291 -13.64 -7.07 -7.37
C LEU A 291 -14.88 -7.72 -8.01
N LEU A 292 -15.69 -6.93 -8.72
CA LEU A 292 -16.87 -7.44 -9.40
C LEU A 292 -16.51 -8.50 -10.45
N ASN A 293 -15.49 -8.23 -11.27
CA ASN A 293 -15.01 -9.18 -12.27
C ASN A 293 -14.53 -10.49 -11.64
N VAL A 294 -13.79 -10.42 -10.53
CA VAL A 294 -13.36 -11.61 -9.78
C VAL A 294 -14.56 -12.40 -9.25
N LEU A 295 -15.59 -11.71 -8.73
CA LEU A 295 -16.80 -12.36 -8.22
C LEU A 295 -17.60 -13.04 -9.34
N LEU A 296 -17.75 -12.38 -10.49
CA LEU A 296 -18.41 -12.93 -11.67
C LEU A 296 -17.66 -14.15 -12.22
N ALA A 297 -16.34 -14.05 -12.38
CA ALA A 297 -15.51 -15.17 -12.83
C ALA A 297 -15.63 -16.38 -11.89
N ASN A 298 -15.69 -16.15 -10.58
CA ASN A 298 -15.89 -17.22 -9.60
C ASN A 298 -17.30 -17.84 -9.69
N TRP A 299 -18.32 -17.03 -9.94
CA TRP A 299 -19.68 -17.51 -10.15
C TRP A 299 -19.76 -18.40 -11.40
N ASP A 300 -19.20 -17.94 -12.53
CA ASP A 300 -19.24 -18.67 -13.80
C ASP A 300 -18.53 -20.03 -13.70
N ARG A 301 -17.37 -20.10 -13.02
CA ARG A 301 -16.68 -21.37 -12.76
C ARG A 301 -17.53 -22.34 -11.95
N LYS A 302 -18.21 -21.87 -10.88
CA LYS A 302 -19.12 -22.73 -10.09
C LYS A 302 -20.29 -23.26 -10.92
N GLN A 303 -20.86 -22.44 -11.80
CA GLN A 303 -21.91 -22.89 -12.70
C GLN A 303 -21.42 -23.95 -13.70
N ALA A 304 -20.22 -23.75 -14.27
CA ALA A 304 -19.60 -24.72 -15.18
C ALA A 304 -19.35 -26.08 -14.49
N GLU A 305 -18.81 -26.07 -13.27
CA GLU A 305 -18.60 -27.30 -12.47
C GLU A 305 -19.92 -28.02 -12.17
N SER A 306 -20.96 -27.28 -11.74
CA SER A 306 -22.28 -27.86 -11.47
C SER A 306 -22.91 -28.49 -12.72
N SER A 307 -22.71 -27.86 -13.89
CA SER A 307 -23.20 -28.37 -15.18
C SER A 307 -22.46 -29.64 -15.60
N GLN A 308 -21.14 -29.71 -15.40
CA GLN A 308 -20.35 -30.91 -15.69
C GLN A 308 -20.72 -32.08 -14.78
N GLN A 309 -20.97 -31.83 -13.48
CA GLN A 309 -21.45 -32.86 -12.55
C GLN A 309 -22.81 -33.43 -12.96
N LEU A 310 -23.73 -32.57 -13.41
CA LEU A 310 -25.04 -33.00 -13.92
C LEU A 310 -24.92 -33.89 -15.17
N VAL A 311 -23.99 -33.58 -16.08
CA VAL A 311 -23.73 -34.39 -17.27
C VAL A 311 -23.14 -35.75 -16.90
N GLN A 312 -22.17 -35.80 -15.99
CA GLN A 312 -21.58 -37.07 -15.53
C GLN A 312 -22.59 -37.95 -14.79
N PHE A 313 -23.46 -37.37 -13.96
CA PHE A 313 -24.53 -38.12 -13.27
C PHE A 313 -25.52 -38.76 -14.26
N ARG A 314 -25.84 -38.04 -15.35
CA ARG A 314 -26.71 -38.55 -16.43
C ARG A 314 -26.06 -39.70 -17.21
N GLN A 315 -24.74 -39.66 -17.44
CA GLN A 315 -24.03 -40.76 -18.10
C GLN A 315 -23.87 -41.98 -17.19
N GLY A 316 -23.63 -41.80 -15.88
CA GLY A 316 -23.52 -42.89 -14.91
C GLY A 316 -24.82 -43.67 -14.69
N THR A 317 -25.98 -43.01 -14.82
CA THR A 317 -27.31 -43.65 -14.75
C THR A 317 -27.73 -44.35 -16.04
N GLY A 318 -27.14 -43.99 -17.19
CA GLY A 318 -27.37 -44.67 -18.47
C GLY A 318 -26.64 -46.03 -18.59
N ASN A 319 -25.46 -46.16 -17.98
CA ASN A 319 -24.65 -47.38 -18.08
C ASN A 319 -25.05 -48.50 -17.09
N SER A 320 -25.90 -48.23 -16.09
CA SER A 320 -26.37 -49.25 -15.15
C SER A 320 -27.58 -50.06 -15.63
N MET A 321 -28.21 -49.70 -16.77
CA MET A 321 -29.37 -50.43 -17.31
C MET A 321 -29.04 -51.55 -18.31
N HIS A 322 -27.76 -51.82 -18.62
CA HIS A 322 -27.38 -52.83 -19.61
C HIS A 322 -26.82 -54.16 -19.06
N SER A 323 -26.91 -54.41 -17.75
CA SER A 323 -26.40 -55.66 -17.12
C SER A 323 -27.48 -56.46 -16.39
N SER A 324 -28.67 -56.63 -16.99
CA SER A 324 -29.63 -57.64 -16.51
C SER A 324 -30.50 -58.17 -17.65
N SER A 325 -29.94 -59.05 -18.46
CA SER A 325 -30.70 -59.95 -19.32
C SER A 325 -29.97 -61.29 -19.34
N PHE A 326 -30.39 -62.17 -18.43
CA PHE A 326 -30.24 -63.62 -18.54
C PHE A 326 -31.36 -64.17 -19.43
#